data_AF-A0A6L3MX31-F1
#
_entry.id   AF-A0A6L3MX31-F1
#
_cell.length_a   1.000
_cell.length_b   1.000
_cell.length_c   1.000
_cell.angle_alpha   90.00
_cell.angle_beta   90.00
_cell.angle_gamma   90.00
#
_symmetry.space_group_name_H-M   'P 1'
#
loop_
_entity.id
_entity.type
_entity.pdbx_description
1 polymer ?
#
loop_
_entity_poly.entity_id
_entity_poly.type
_entity_poly.pdbx_seq_one_letter_code
_entity_poly.pdbx_strand_id
1 'polypeptide(L)' 'MSKAWDTAIIKADANHPDAGRAGVVIMVERNVDGTDKVLTITLDATADGKPVKTVNAGADQVTIHNVN' A
#
# COMPACT_ATOMS: atom_id res chain seq x y z
N MET A 1 -12.82 0.31 -2.89
CA MET A 1 -11.77 1.18 -3.46
C MET A 1 -10.86 1.60 -2.33
N SER A 2 -9.55 1.53 -2.56
CA SER A 2 -8.58 2.05 -1.61
C SER A 2 -8.61 3.59 -1.58
N LYS A 3 -8.27 4.13 -0.41
CA LYS A 3 -8.08 5.56 -0.16
C LYS A 3 -6.73 5.79 0.49
N ALA A 4 -6.24 7.02 0.39
CA ALA A 4 -5.11 7.44 1.21
C ALA A 4 -5.46 7.22 2.68
N TRP A 5 -4.46 6.82 3.45
CA TRP A 5 -4.50 6.45 4.87
C TRP A 5 -5.13 5.10 5.19
N ASP A 6 -5.52 4.30 4.18
CA ASP A 6 -5.82 2.89 4.42
C ASP A 6 -4.55 2.13 4.83
N THR A 7 -4.75 1.12 5.67
CA THR A 7 -3.67 0.18 5.99
C THR A 7 -3.53 -0.80 4.82
N ALA A 8 -2.29 -1.06 4.42
CA ALA A 8 -1.97 -1.98 3.35
C ALA A 8 -0.96 -3.02 3.83
N ILE A 9 -1.17 -4.26 3.40
CA ILE A 9 -0.19 -5.34 3.54
C ILE A 9 0.17 -5.79 2.13
N ILE A 10 1.46 -5.73 1.79
CA ILE A 10 1.94 -6.35 0.55
C ILE A 10 1.86 -7.86 0.77
N LYS A 11 1.08 -8.55 -0.06
CA LYS A 11 0.80 -9.98 0.14
C LYS A 11 2.12 -10.76 0.18
N ALA A 12 2.23 -11.71 1.10
CA ALA A 12 3.45 -12.49 1.28
C ALA A 12 3.79 -13.38 0.08
N ASP A 13 2.78 -13.73 -0.73
CA ASP A 13 2.90 -14.51 -1.96
C ASP A 13 3.02 -13.64 -3.23
N ALA A 14 3.02 -12.31 -3.10
CA ALA A 14 3.21 -11.42 -4.24
C ALA A 14 4.66 -11.44 -4.74
N ASN A 15 4.85 -11.31 -6.05
CA ASN A 15 6.16 -11.03 -6.65
C ASN A 15 6.56 -9.56 -6.43
N HIS A 16 6.82 -9.19 -5.17
CA HIS A 16 7.21 -7.85 -4.76
C HIS A 16 8.41 -7.94 -3.79
N PRO A 17 9.45 -7.09 -3.92
CA PRO A 17 10.65 -7.14 -3.06
C PRO A 17 10.35 -6.99 -1.56
N ASP A 18 9.24 -6.33 -1.23
CA ASP A 18 8.77 -6.08 0.13
C ASP A 18 7.52 -6.92 0.51
N ALA A 19 7.36 -8.10 -0.10
CA ALA A 19 6.27 -9.03 0.23
C ALA A 19 6.22 -9.35 1.75
N GLY A 20 5.01 -9.35 2.31
CA GLY A 20 4.75 -9.58 3.73
C GLY A 20 4.85 -8.34 4.64
N ARG A 21 5.28 -7.19 4.10
CA ARG A 21 5.39 -5.96 4.89
C ARG A 21 4.09 -5.17 4.93
N ALA A 22 3.84 -4.55 6.08
CA ALA A 22 2.70 -3.69 6.31
C ALA A 22 3.09 -2.20 6.22
N GLY A 23 2.13 -1.38 5.84
CA GLY A 23 2.30 0.05 5.73
C GLY A 23 0.97 0.78 5.56
N VAL A 24 1.09 2.05 5.17
CA VAL A 24 -0.05 2.95 4.97
C VAL A 24 -0.03 3.45 3.53
N VAL A 25 -1.17 3.40 2.86
CA VAL A 25 -1.34 3.99 1.52
C VAL A 25 -1.28 5.50 1.63
N ILE A 26 -0.40 6.15 0.90
CA ILE A 26 -0.32 7.63 0.86
C ILE A 26 -0.86 8.21 -0.45
N MET A 27 -0.89 7.41 -1.51
CA MET A 27 -1.43 7.79 -2.81
C MET A 27 -1.98 6.58 -3.55
N VAL A 28 -3.06 6.78 -4.30
CA VAL A 28 -3.70 5.77 -5.14
C VAL A 28 -3.74 6.29 -6.57
N GLU A 29 -3.01 5.65 -7.49
CA GLU A 29 -3.18 5.85 -8.93
C GLU A 29 -4.32 4.95 -9.41
N ARG A 30 -5.23 5.52 -10.21
CA ARG A 30 -6.40 4.80 -10.74
C ARG A 30 -6.34 4.67 -12.26
N ASN A 31 -6.92 3.60 -12.76
CA ASN A 31 -7.24 3.44 -14.17
C ASN A 31 -8.39 4.38 -14.57
N VAL A 32 -8.63 4.50 -15.88
CA VAL A 32 -9.70 5.33 -16.45
C VAL A 32 -11.10 4.84 -16.03
N ASP A 33 -11.24 3.54 -15.78
CA ASP A 33 -12.48 2.90 -15.29
C ASP A 33 -12.70 3.07 -13.76
N GLY A 34 -11.77 3.75 -13.08
CA GLY A 34 -11.84 4.01 -11.64
C GLY A 34 -11.32 2.90 -10.75
N THR A 35 -10.82 1.78 -11.29
CA THR A 35 -10.18 0.74 -10.45
C THR A 35 -8.80 1.18 -9.98
N ASP A 36 -8.37 0.66 -8.83
CA ASP A 36 -7.02 0.90 -8.33
C ASP A 36 -5.99 0.25 -9.27
N LYS A 37 -4.93 0.99 -9.60
CA LYS A 37 -3.87 0.54 -10.52
C LYS A 37 -2.57 0.30 -9.75
N VAL A 38 -2.07 1.35 -9.11
CA VAL A 38 -0.84 1.33 -8.30
C VAL A 38 -1.12 2.06 -7.00
N LEU A 39 -0.65 1.48 -5.89
CA LEU A 39 -0.67 2.10 -4.58
C LEU A 39 0.74 2.48 -4.18
N THR A 40 0.91 3.73 -3.75
CA THR A 40 2.13 4.17 -3.08
C THR A 40 1.95 3.97 -1.59
N ILE A 41 2.81 3.15 -0.99
CA ILE A 41 2.71 2.69 0.39
C ILE A 41 3.96 3.10 1.15
N THR A 42 3.77 3.73 2.30
CA THR A 42 4.82 3.94 3.29
C THR A 42 4.89 2.75 4.24
N LEU A 43 5.99 2.02 4.21
CA LEU A 43 6.23 0.84 5.03
C LEU A 43 6.98 1.18 6.32
N ASP A 44 6.73 0.36 7.35
CA ASP A 44 7.45 0.33 8.63
C ASP A 44 7.61 1.72 9.27
N ALA A 45 6.54 2.49 9.33
CA ALA A 45 6.56 3.79 10.00
C ALA A 45 7.06 3.61 11.45
N THR A 46 8.08 4.40 11.83
CA THR A 46 8.58 4.39 13.21
C THR A 46 7.57 5.09 14.15
N ALA A 47 7.72 4.89 15.47
CA ALA A 47 6.88 5.55 16.47
C ALA A 47 6.91 7.10 16.36
N ASP A 48 7.99 7.62 15.80
CA ASP A 48 8.26 9.03 15.51
C ASP A 48 7.69 9.49 14.14
N GLY A 49 6.88 8.65 13.49
CA GLY A 49 6.13 8.97 12.28
C GLY A 49 6.98 9.05 11.01
N LYS A 50 8.25 8.63 11.06
CA LYS A 50 9.14 8.68 9.90
C LYS A 50 8.93 7.46 9.01
N PRO A 51 8.69 7.65 7.70
CA PRO A 51 8.73 6.56 6.73
C PRO A 51 10.11 5.91 6.77
N VAL A 52 10.18 4.59 6.95
CA VAL A 52 11.43 3.86 6.71
C VAL A 52 11.61 3.63 5.21
N LYS A 53 10.51 3.41 4.48
CA LYS A 53 10.53 3.19 3.05
C LYS A 53 9.21 3.58 2.39
N THR A 54 9.26 4.14 1.19
CA THR A 54 8.10 4.31 0.33
C THR A 54 8.26 3.41 -0.89
N VAL A 55 7.22 2.66 -1.22
CA VAL A 55 7.20 1.72 -2.34
C VAL A 55 5.94 1.86 -3.17
N ASN A 56 5.99 1.39 -4.41
CA ASN A 56 4.83 1.27 -5.28
C ASN A 56 4.50 -0.21 -5.45
N ALA A 57 3.25 -0.59 -5.23
CA ALA A 57 2.77 -1.95 -5.44
C ALA A 57 1.53 -1.94 -6.33
N GLY A 58 1.39 -2.97 -7.16
CA GLY A 58 0.16 -3.19 -7.93
C GLY A 58 -1.02 -3.48 -7.00
N ALA A 59 -2.23 -3.09 -7.40
CA ALA A 59 -3.43 -3.35 -6.60
C ALA A 59 -3.68 -4.86 -6.36
N ASP A 60 -3.22 -5.71 -7.26
CA ASP A 60 -3.27 -7.17 -7.15
C ASP A 60 -2.28 -7.74 -6.13
N GLN A 61 -1.23 -6.99 -5.81
CA GLN A 61 -0.15 -7.40 -4.89
C GLN A 61 -0.42 -7.02 -3.43
N VAL A 62 -1.50 -6.31 -3.15
CA VAL A 62 -1.75 -5.68 -1.85
C VAL A 62 -3.10 -6.12 -1.31
N THR A 63 -3.17 -6.34 0.00
CA THR A 63 -4.42 -6.46 0.75
C THR A 63 -4.65 -5.15 1.49
N ILE A 64 -5.80 -4.52 1.24
CA ILE A 64 -6.19 -3.27 1.88
C ILE A 64 -7.10 -3.57 3.06
N HIS A 65 -6.75 -3.02 4.22
CA HIS A 65 -7.56 -3.02 5.41
C HIS A 65 -8.06 -1.60 5.66
N ASN A 66 -9.34 -1.37 5.39
CA ASN A 66 -9.98 -0.11 5.71
C ASN A 66 -10.03 0.05 7.23
N VAL A 67 -9.32 1.04 7.75
CA VAL A 67 -9.54 1.51 9.11
C VAL A 67 -10.60 2.60 9.00
N ASN A 68 -11.77 2.35 9.60
CA ASN A 68 -12.87 3.31 9.67
C ASN A 68 -12.57 4.40 10.70
#